data_AF-A0A559QQ08-F1
#
_entry.id   AF-A0A559QQ08-F1
#
_cell.length_a   1.000
_cell.length_b   1.000
_cell.length_c   1.000
_cell.angle_alpha   90.00
_cell.angle_beta   90.00
_cell.angle_gamma   90.00
#
_symmetry.space_group_name_H-M   'P 1'
#
loop_
_entity.id
_entity.type
_entity.pdbx_description
1 polymer ?
#
loop_
_entity_poly.entity_id
_entity_poly.type
_entity_poly.pdbx_seq_one_letter_code
_entity_poly.pdbx_strand_id
1 'polypeptide(L)'
;MNHSKKNGEFEYALQTGENLLLVARRFRVTLNQLLSANPHYRADPEYVRSGDVILVPNAHLEDSLVRFGDFSDNTAQESICCTSDPNTDWLLPEKGLLTFEACGSETRGRQFSRKPHVPDANSGVVIGRGYSLKDRSEQEIFSDLSEACVDVNDARNLASCRHLTGGKARKFLQDMGYNRIEISLESQYRLHQILYSELSGFVKRICRRVDVADKYGTVNWGELPQKFKDIVVDLHYCGDYTSATRERVQPTLVSGKLEDLQHVISDQYYWLELRNVPPERFETRRHFLLANAANQRQTPETA
;
A
#
# COMPACT_ATOMS: atom_id res chain seq x y z
N MET A 1 -13.33 -35.09 10.38
CA MET A 1 -12.04 -35.23 11.09
C MET A 1 -11.98 -34.19 12.21
N ASN A 2 -11.33 -34.53 13.32
CA ASN A 2 -11.45 -33.91 14.65
C ASN A 2 -11.14 -32.41 14.71
N HIS A 3 -12.13 -31.58 15.06
CA HIS A 3 -11.92 -30.18 15.46
C HIS A 3 -12.00 -30.09 16.99
N SER A 4 -10.91 -29.70 17.64
CA SER A 4 -10.91 -29.38 19.07
C SER A 4 -11.48 -27.97 19.24
N LYS A 5 -12.69 -27.85 19.81
CA LYS A 5 -13.35 -26.57 20.08
C LYS A 5 -12.80 -25.95 21.36
N LYS A 6 -12.10 -24.82 21.24
CA LYS A 6 -11.98 -23.83 22.32
C LYS A 6 -12.24 -22.44 21.72
N ASN A 7 -13.21 -21.72 22.28
CA ASN A 7 -13.48 -20.29 22.08
C ASN A 7 -13.78 -19.80 20.65
N GLY A 8 -14.80 -20.35 19.98
CA GLY A 8 -15.38 -19.70 18.79
C GLY A 8 -14.49 -19.67 17.53
N GLU A 9 -13.34 -20.36 17.55
CA GLU A 9 -12.45 -20.57 16.43
C GLU A 9 -12.27 -22.08 16.22
N PHE A 10 -11.90 -22.51 15.01
CA PHE A 10 -11.54 -23.91 14.74
C PHE A 10 -10.27 -24.01 13.90
N GLU A 11 -9.49 -25.05 14.14
CA GLU A 11 -8.30 -25.36 13.36
C GLU A 11 -8.69 -25.98 12.00
N TYR A 12 -8.08 -25.47 10.93
CA TYR A 12 -8.25 -25.94 9.56
C TYR A 12 -6.88 -26.21 8.93
N ALA A 13 -6.68 -27.41 8.39
CA ALA A 13 -5.48 -27.74 7.62
C ALA A 13 -5.70 -27.40 6.13
N LEU A 14 -4.82 -26.58 5.57
CA LEU A 14 -4.89 -26.16 4.17
C LEU A 14 -4.71 -27.32 3.20
N GLN A 15 -5.58 -27.40 2.20
CA GLN A 15 -5.50 -28.43 1.15
C GLN A 15 -4.53 -28.02 0.03
N THR A 16 -4.14 -29.00 -0.79
CA THR A 16 -3.28 -28.77 -1.96
C THR A 16 -3.89 -27.73 -2.91
N GLY A 17 -3.17 -26.63 -3.15
CA GLY A 17 -3.60 -25.54 -4.03
C GLY A 17 -4.47 -24.46 -3.36
N GLU A 18 -4.73 -24.55 -2.05
CA GLU A 18 -5.45 -23.49 -1.32
C GLU A 18 -4.52 -22.35 -0.87
N ASN A 19 -5.09 -21.15 -0.76
CA ASN A 19 -4.47 -19.99 -0.12
C ASN A 19 -5.45 -19.34 0.87
N LEU A 20 -4.98 -18.42 1.71
CA LEU A 20 -5.80 -17.81 2.77
C LEU A 20 -7.05 -17.08 2.23
N LEU A 21 -6.99 -16.53 1.01
CA LEU A 21 -8.15 -15.89 0.40
C LEU A 21 -9.23 -16.91 0.02
N LEU A 22 -8.85 -18.07 -0.53
CA LEU A 22 -9.77 -19.16 -0.83
C LEU A 22 -10.39 -19.75 0.46
N VAL A 23 -9.59 -19.88 1.51
CA VAL A 23 -10.08 -20.34 2.82
C VAL A 23 -11.04 -19.33 3.46
N ALA A 24 -10.71 -18.04 3.44
CA ALA A 24 -11.57 -16.98 3.94
C ALA A 24 -12.96 -17.01 3.26
N ARG A 25 -12.96 -17.13 1.92
CA ARG A 25 -14.20 -17.28 1.13
C ARG A 25 -14.98 -18.55 1.49
N ARG A 26 -14.29 -19.69 1.61
CA ARG A 26 -14.90 -20.99 1.97
C ARG A 26 -15.66 -20.90 3.30
N PHE A 27 -15.05 -20.26 4.28
CA PHE A 27 -15.62 -20.15 5.64
C PHE A 27 -16.39 -18.86 5.89
N ARG A 28 -16.67 -18.08 4.83
CA ARG A 28 -17.46 -16.84 4.91
C ARG A 28 -16.92 -15.84 5.93
N VAL A 29 -15.61 -15.79 6.09
CA VAL A 29 -14.91 -14.79 6.91
C VAL A 29 -14.11 -13.85 6.00
N THR A 30 -13.80 -12.65 6.47
CA THR A 30 -12.90 -11.77 5.73
C THR A 30 -11.46 -12.27 5.84
N LEU A 31 -10.63 -11.95 4.84
CA LEU A 31 -9.19 -12.27 4.91
C LEU A 31 -8.54 -11.64 6.15
N ASN A 32 -9.00 -10.46 6.58
CA ASN A 32 -8.50 -9.79 7.79
C ASN A 32 -8.95 -10.46 9.09
N GLN A 33 -10.18 -10.98 9.17
CA GLN A 33 -10.60 -11.82 10.30
C GLN A 33 -9.72 -13.06 10.37
N LEU A 34 -9.45 -13.70 9.23
CA LEU A 34 -8.58 -14.86 9.15
C LEU A 34 -7.11 -14.52 9.51
N LEU A 35 -6.57 -13.39 9.04
CA LEU A 35 -5.21 -12.95 9.37
C LEU A 35 -5.07 -12.45 10.81
N SER A 36 -6.15 -11.97 11.43
CA SER A 36 -6.15 -11.58 12.86
C SER A 36 -6.11 -12.82 13.76
N ALA A 37 -6.79 -13.89 13.38
CA ALA A 37 -6.68 -15.19 14.02
C ALA A 37 -5.34 -15.89 13.72
N ASN A 38 -4.65 -15.50 12.63
CA ASN A 38 -3.34 -16.05 12.24
C ASN A 38 -2.27 -14.96 12.01
N PRO A 39 -1.80 -14.26 13.06
CA PRO A 39 -0.92 -13.10 12.90
C PRO A 39 0.42 -13.39 12.22
N HIS A 40 0.91 -14.63 12.27
CA HIS A 40 2.16 -15.06 11.64
C HIS A 40 2.11 -15.02 10.10
N TYR A 41 0.92 -15.11 9.49
CA TYR A 41 0.76 -14.93 8.05
C TYR A 41 0.54 -13.48 7.63
N ARG A 42 0.36 -12.54 8.57
CA ARG A 42 0.12 -11.12 8.28
C ARG A 42 1.29 -10.45 7.54
N ALA A 43 2.51 -10.92 7.79
CA ALA A 43 3.73 -10.38 7.17
C ALA A 43 4.09 -11.01 5.82
N ASP A 44 3.55 -12.21 5.52
CA ASP A 44 3.78 -12.93 4.26
C ASP A 44 2.61 -13.91 4.00
N PRO A 45 1.42 -13.42 3.57
CA PRO A 45 0.23 -14.26 3.40
C PRO A 45 0.36 -15.35 2.31
N GLU A 46 1.38 -15.24 1.45
CA GLU A 46 1.71 -16.22 0.40
C GLU A 46 2.64 -17.33 0.90
N TYR A 47 3.18 -17.25 2.13
CA TYR A 47 4.08 -18.26 2.70
C TYR A 47 3.36 -19.56 3.12
N VAL A 48 2.04 -19.57 2.98
CA VAL A 48 1.15 -20.63 3.41
C VAL A 48 1.36 -21.88 2.55
N ARG A 49 1.63 -23.02 3.19
CA ARG A 49 1.87 -24.30 2.51
C ARG A 49 0.69 -25.25 2.71
N SER A 50 0.51 -26.16 1.76
CA SER A 50 -0.45 -27.25 1.91
C SER A 50 -0.06 -28.11 3.13
N GLY A 51 -1.02 -28.33 4.03
CA GLY A 51 -0.81 -28.99 5.31
C GLY A 51 -0.60 -28.04 6.50
N ASP A 52 -0.40 -26.74 6.27
CA ASP A 52 -0.36 -25.76 7.37
C ASP A 52 -1.73 -25.70 8.09
N VAL A 53 -1.70 -25.60 9.41
CA VAL A 53 -2.90 -25.51 10.26
C VAL A 53 -3.14 -24.06 10.64
N ILE A 54 -4.32 -23.53 10.29
CA ILE A 54 -4.74 -22.15 10.55
C ILE A 54 -5.97 -22.11 11.43
N LEU A 55 -6.09 -21.05 12.25
CA LEU A 55 -7.25 -20.75 13.06
C LEU A 55 -8.28 -20.00 12.23
N VAL A 56 -9.43 -20.62 11.99
CA VAL A 56 -10.54 -19.98 11.29
C VAL A 56 -11.52 -19.47 12.34
N PRO A 57 -11.76 -18.14 12.43
CA PRO A 57 -12.76 -17.60 13.35
C PRO A 57 -14.16 -17.96 12.88
N ASN A 58 -15.06 -18.28 13.81
CA ASN A 58 -16.46 -18.55 13.47
C ASN A 58 -17.23 -17.22 13.43
N ALA A 59 -17.05 -16.44 12.36
CA ALA A 59 -17.86 -15.26 12.12
C ALA A 59 -19.07 -15.67 11.26
N HIS A 60 -20.27 -15.63 11.84
CA HIS A 60 -21.48 -15.60 11.03
C HIS A 60 -21.51 -14.24 10.34
N LEU A 61 -21.50 -14.22 9.00
CA LEU A 61 -22.08 -13.10 8.27
C LEU A 61 -23.52 -12.99 8.77
N GLU A 62 -23.83 -12.02 9.62
CA GLU A 62 -25.23 -11.68 9.85
C GLU A 62 -25.83 -11.31 8.49
N ASP A 63 -26.89 -12.04 8.16
CA ASP A 63 -27.53 -12.12 6.85
C ASP A 63 -28.40 -10.87 6.56
N SER A 64 -27.92 -9.69 6.93
CA SER A 64 -28.61 -8.42 6.70
C SER A 64 -28.05 -7.72 5.46
N LEU A 65 -28.18 -8.38 4.31
CA LEU A 65 -28.27 -7.68 3.03
C LEU A 65 -29.72 -7.69 2.56
N VAL A 66 -30.29 -6.49 2.51
CA VAL A 66 -31.50 -6.06 1.76
C VAL A 66 -32.87 -6.28 2.41
N ARG A 67 -33.34 -5.24 3.11
CA ARG A 67 -34.67 -4.64 2.79
C ARG A 67 -34.53 -3.13 2.70
N PHE A 68 -34.73 -2.61 1.48
CA PHE A 68 -35.11 -1.23 1.24
C PHE A 68 -36.56 -1.04 1.74
N GLY A 69 -36.81 0.04 2.48
CA GLY A 69 -38.16 0.47 2.86
C GLY A 69 -38.21 1.10 4.26
N ASP A 70 -38.43 2.41 4.27
CA ASP A 70 -38.98 3.27 5.32
C ASP A 70 -38.60 2.99 6.78
N PHE A 71 -37.80 3.87 7.38
CA PHE A 71 -38.05 4.36 8.74
C PHE A 71 -37.51 5.78 8.90
N SER A 72 -38.47 6.68 9.12
CA SER A 72 -38.33 7.97 9.78
C SER A 72 -37.93 7.79 11.25
N ASP A 73 -37.35 8.87 11.80
CA ASP A 73 -37.09 9.18 13.21
C ASP A 73 -35.83 8.59 13.89
N ASN A 74 -34.85 9.50 14.01
CA ASN A 74 -34.17 9.92 15.24
C ASN A 74 -33.82 8.86 16.31
N THR A 75 -32.56 8.47 16.34
CA THR A 75 -31.74 8.57 17.56
C THR A 75 -30.27 8.71 17.16
N ALA A 76 -29.66 9.82 17.57
CA ALA A 76 -28.23 10.07 17.44
C ALA A 76 -27.44 9.05 18.26
N GLN A 77 -26.70 8.18 17.58
CA GLN A 77 -25.48 7.60 18.12
C GLN A 77 -24.36 8.01 17.17
N GLU A 78 -23.67 9.07 17.59
CA GLU A 78 -22.46 9.57 16.95
C GLU A 78 -21.49 8.41 16.76
N SER A 79 -21.21 8.10 15.48
CA SER A 79 -20.04 7.32 15.13
C SER A 79 -18.82 8.08 15.64
N ILE A 80 -18.09 7.47 16.58
CA ILE A 80 -16.75 7.92 16.95
C ILE A 80 -15.86 7.66 15.73
N CYS A 81 -15.84 8.60 14.79
CA CYS A 81 -14.93 8.64 13.66
C CYS A 81 -14.29 10.03 13.49
N CYS A 82 -14.47 10.93 14.46
CA CYS A 82 -13.97 12.29 14.41
C CYS A 82 -13.55 12.79 15.80
N THR A 83 -12.52 12.22 16.41
CA THR A 83 -11.77 12.96 17.44
C THR A 83 -10.47 13.41 16.80
N SER A 84 -10.39 14.70 16.49
CA SER A 84 -9.16 15.36 16.07
C SER A 84 -8.16 15.29 17.21
N ASP A 85 -7.39 14.21 17.27
CA ASP A 85 -6.17 14.17 18.06
C ASP A 85 -5.21 15.19 17.43
N PRO A 86 -4.82 16.28 18.12
CA PRO A 86 -3.92 17.29 17.58
C PRO A 86 -2.50 16.74 17.40
N ASN A 87 -2.20 15.52 17.87
CA ASN A 87 -0.94 14.88 17.61
C ASN A 87 -0.93 14.23 16.21
N THR A 88 -0.38 14.95 15.23
CA THR A 88 -0.23 14.47 13.85
C THR A 88 1.07 13.70 13.60
N ASP A 89 1.86 13.38 14.64
CA ASP A 89 3.14 12.66 14.49
C ASP A 89 2.99 11.31 13.78
N TRP A 90 1.81 10.69 13.87
CA TRP A 90 1.50 9.43 13.18
C TRP A 90 1.30 9.59 11.66
N LEU A 91 1.13 10.81 11.14
CA LEU A 91 0.90 11.04 9.69
C LEU A 91 2.12 10.69 8.84
N LEU A 92 3.31 10.62 9.44
CA LEU A 92 4.51 10.17 8.77
C LEU A 92 4.65 8.65 8.96
N PRO A 93 4.62 7.86 7.87
CA PRO A 93 4.72 6.42 7.99
C PRO A 93 6.16 6.01 8.31
N GLU A 94 6.33 5.09 9.26
CA GLU A 94 7.64 4.48 9.57
C GLU A 94 8.23 3.74 8.36
N LYS A 95 7.38 3.31 7.42
CA LYS A 95 7.76 2.58 6.22
C LYS A 95 7.21 3.27 4.96
N GLY A 96 8.05 3.39 3.94
CA GLY A 96 7.69 4.05 2.69
C GLY A 96 7.60 5.56 2.81
N LEU A 97 8.31 6.16 3.76
CA LEU A 97 8.29 7.60 4.00
C LEU A 97 8.66 8.36 2.72
N LEU A 98 9.72 7.92 2.04
CA LEU A 98 10.18 8.50 0.78
C LEU A 98 9.05 8.56 -0.27
N THR A 99 8.37 7.46 -0.53
CA THR A 99 7.29 7.41 -1.53
C THR A 99 6.08 8.21 -1.07
N PHE A 100 5.75 8.18 0.22
CA PHE A 100 4.63 8.93 0.80
C PHE A 100 4.79 10.44 0.61
N GLU A 101 5.92 10.99 1.00
CA GLU A 101 6.21 12.42 0.90
C GLU A 101 6.23 12.87 -0.56
N ALA A 102 6.73 12.01 -1.43
CA ALA A 102 7.02 12.37 -2.80
C ALA A 102 5.90 12.03 -3.81
N CYS A 103 4.74 11.56 -3.34
CA CYS A 103 3.57 11.20 -4.15
C CYS A 103 2.30 12.01 -3.81
N GLY A 104 2.43 13.19 -3.21
CA GLY A 104 1.28 14.04 -2.91
C GLY A 104 1.57 15.19 -1.93
N SER A 105 0.57 16.01 -1.68
CA SER A 105 0.65 17.14 -0.75
C SER A 105 -0.65 17.30 0.03
N GLU A 106 -0.56 17.80 1.27
CA GLU A 106 -1.72 18.29 2.03
C GLU A 106 -2.07 19.73 1.65
N THR A 107 -1.22 20.43 0.91
CA THR A 107 -1.49 21.77 0.42
C THR A 107 -2.52 21.68 -0.70
N ARG A 108 -3.60 22.48 -0.58
CA ARG A 108 -4.64 22.57 -1.61
C ARG A 108 -4.02 23.02 -2.94
N GLY A 109 -4.30 22.27 -4.00
CA GLY A 109 -3.74 22.54 -5.33
C GLY A 109 -3.71 21.29 -6.19
N ARG A 110 -2.94 21.34 -7.28
CA ARG A 110 -2.84 20.24 -8.26
C ARG A 110 -2.33 18.93 -7.65
N GLN A 111 -1.47 19.00 -6.64
CA GLN A 111 -0.87 17.84 -5.96
C GLN A 111 -1.62 17.42 -4.68
N PHE A 112 -2.78 18.02 -4.40
CA PHE A 112 -3.55 17.69 -3.21
C PHE A 112 -4.04 16.22 -3.27
N SER A 113 -3.47 15.37 -2.43
CA SER A 113 -3.57 13.91 -2.60
C SER A 113 -4.86 13.30 -2.11
N ARG A 114 -5.57 13.94 -1.17
CA ARG A 114 -6.82 13.41 -0.62
C ARG A 114 -8.02 13.49 -1.58
N LYS A 115 -7.84 14.05 -2.78
CA LYS A 115 -8.85 14.04 -3.85
C LYS A 115 -8.42 13.17 -5.03
N PRO A 116 -9.36 12.42 -5.64
CA PRO A 116 -9.05 11.59 -6.79
C PRO A 116 -8.69 12.48 -7.99
N HIS A 117 -7.59 12.16 -8.66
CA HIS A 117 -7.12 12.91 -9.81
C HIS A 117 -6.41 12.01 -10.82
N VAL A 118 -6.08 12.55 -11.98
CA VAL A 118 -5.37 11.83 -13.06
C VAL A 118 -4.09 12.60 -13.38
N PRO A 119 -2.93 12.20 -12.81
CA PRO A 119 -1.67 12.94 -12.90
C PRO A 119 -1.23 13.33 -14.31
N ASP A 120 -1.34 12.39 -15.25
CA ASP A 120 -0.89 12.52 -16.65
C ASP A 120 -1.74 11.68 -17.62
N ALA A 121 -1.39 11.69 -18.91
CA ALA A 121 -2.15 11.02 -19.96
C ALA A 121 -2.11 9.48 -19.91
N ASN A 122 -1.10 8.89 -19.27
CA ASN A 122 -0.89 7.45 -19.16
C ASN A 122 -1.29 6.91 -17.77
N SER A 123 -1.45 7.79 -16.80
CA SER A 123 -1.95 7.47 -15.46
C SER A 123 -3.44 7.11 -15.45
N GLY A 124 -3.86 6.32 -14.47
CA GLY A 124 -5.27 6.20 -14.13
C GLY A 124 -5.70 7.20 -13.08
N VAL A 125 -6.90 6.98 -12.52
CA VAL A 125 -7.32 7.68 -11.30
C VAL A 125 -6.37 7.29 -10.17
N VAL A 126 -5.86 8.30 -9.46
CA VAL A 126 -5.01 8.15 -8.27
C VAL A 126 -5.72 8.85 -7.11
N ILE A 127 -5.75 8.20 -5.95
CA ILE A 127 -6.30 8.73 -4.70
C ILE A 127 -5.28 8.52 -3.58
N GLY A 128 -5.20 9.45 -2.63
CA GLY A 128 -4.16 9.45 -1.60
C GLY A 128 -2.77 9.64 -2.21
N ARG A 129 -1.74 9.19 -1.50
CA ARG A 129 -0.33 9.35 -1.90
C ARG A 129 0.13 8.22 -2.82
N GLY A 130 -0.44 8.19 -4.02
CA GLY A 130 0.02 7.30 -5.11
C GLY A 130 -0.77 6.02 -5.33
N TYR A 131 -1.89 5.80 -4.63
CA TYR A 131 -2.71 4.61 -4.84
C TYR A 131 -3.51 4.72 -6.14
N SER A 132 -3.13 3.92 -7.14
CA SER A 132 -3.64 3.99 -8.52
C SER A 132 -4.74 2.98 -8.82
N LEU A 133 -5.83 3.38 -9.46
CA LEU A 133 -6.96 2.49 -9.74
C LEU A 133 -6.80 1.73 -11.07
N LYS A 134 -5.77 2.02 -11.87
CA LYS A 134 -5.68 1.52 -13.26
C LYS A 134 -5.40 0.01 -13.37
N ASP A 135 -4.58 -0.54 -12.47
CA ASP A 135 -4.11 -1.93 -12.56
C ASP A 135 -4.87 -2.87 -11.59
N ARG A 136 -5.95 -2.36 -10.98
CA ARG A 136 -6.71 -3.04 -9.93
C ARG A 136 -8.12 -3.33 -10.40
N SER A 137 -8.68 -4.46 -9.97
CA SER A 137 -10.08 -4.80 -10.19
C SER A 137 -11.01 -3.97 -9.31
N GLU A 138 -12.31 -3.95 -9.65
CA GLU A 138 -13.33 -3.26 -8.85
C GLU A 138 -13.35 -3.75 -7.40
N GLN A 139 -13.23 -5.06 -7.22
CA GLN A 139 -13.26 -5.70 -5.91
C GLN A 139 -12.04 -5.34 -5.07
N GLU A 140 -10.84 -5.32 -5.66
CA GLU A 140 -9.61 -4.92 -4.96
C GLU A 140 -9.71 -3.46 -4.51
N ILE A 141 -10.12 -2.56 -5.40
CA ILE A 141 -10.26 -1.14 -5.06
C ILE A 141 -11.26 -0.93 -3.92
N PHE A 142 -12.44 -1.56 -4.01
CA PHE A 142 -13.46 -1.42 -2.97
C PHE A 142 -12.97 -1.99 -1.62
N SER A 143 -12.28 -3.13 -1.63
CA SER A 143 -11.73 -3.75 -0.42
C SER A 143 -10.69 -2.85 0.24
N ASP A 144 -9.72 -2.36 -0.53
CA ASP A 144 -8.62 -1.54 -0.03
C ASP A 144 -9.12 -0.18 0.49
N LEU A 145 -10.06 0.46 -0.21
CA LEU A 145 -10.67 1.71 0.24
C LEU A 145 -11.50 1.50 1.51
N SER A 146 -12.22 0.38 1.62
CA SER A 146 -12.97 0.04 2.83
C SER A 146 -12.04 -0.24 4.01
N GLU A 147 -10.94 -0.96 3.79
CA GLU A 147 -9.90 -1.20 4.80
C GLU A 147 -9.22 0.10 5.24
N ALA A 148 -9.09 1.05 4.32
CA ALA A 148 -8.65 2.40 4.60
C ALA A 148 -9.75 3.32 5.17
N CYS A 149 -10.89 2.78 5.60
CA CYS A 149 -11.96 3.56 6.23
C CYS A 149 -12.50 4.71 5.35
N VAL A 150 -12.46 4.55 4.02
CA VAL A 150 -13.16 5.45 3.10
C VAL A 150 -14.66 5.15 3.18
N ASP A 151 -15.50 6.19 3.09
CA ASP A 151 -16.96 6.01 3.06
C ASP A 151 -17.37 4.96 2.03
N VAL A 152 -18.36 4.14 2.39
CA VAL A 152 -18.74 2.98 1.58
C VAL A 152 -19.25 3.36 0.19
N ASN A 153 -19.91 4.51 0.05
CA ASN A 153 -20.40 4.98 -1.25
C ASN A 153 -19.26 5.56 -2.06
N ASP A 154 -18.36 6.33 -1.43
CA ASP A 154 -17.16 6.84 -2.09
C ASP A 154 -16.23 5.70 -2.54
N ALA A 155 -16.09 4.64 -1.74
CA ALA A 155 -15.34 3.44 -2.10
C ALA A 155 -15.92 2.74 -3.34
N ARG A 156 -17.26 2.59 -3.41
CA ARG A 156 -17.94 2.03 -4.60
C ARG A 156 -17.78 2.93 -5.83
N ASN A 157 -17.95 4.23 -5.65
CA ASN A 157 -17.80 5.24 -6.71
C ASN A 157 -16.38 5.20 -7.30
N LEU A 158 -15.36 5.19 -6.45
CA LEU A 158 -13.97 5.10 -6.88
C LEU A 158 -13.65 3.73 -7.51
N ALA A 159 -14.19 2.63 -7.00
CA ALA A 159 -14.01 1.30 -7.59
C ALA A 159 -14.53 1.21 -9.03
N SER A 160 -15.58 1.97 -9.37
CA SER A 160 -16.07 2.06 -10.75
C SER A 160 -15.08 2.70 -11.72
N CYS A 161 -14.06 3.40 -11.23
CA CYS A 161 -13.01 4.03 -12.03
C CYS A 161 -11.87 3.07 -12.46
N ARG A 162 -11.96 1.78 -12.14
CA ARG A 162 -10.95 0.77 -12.50
C ARG A 162 -10.55 0.84 -13.97
N HIS A 163 -9.28 0.60 -14.26
CA HIS A 163 -8.72 0.51 -15.63
C HIS A 163 -8.89 1.77 -16.51
N LEU A 164 -9.55 2.83 -16.03
CA LEU A 164 -9.63 4.09 -16.75
C LEU A 164 -8.28 4.80 -16.70
N THR A 165 -7.88 5.37 -17.84
CA THR A 165 -6.64 6.13 -17.98
C THR A 165 -6.84 7.46 -18.71
N GLY A 166 -5.92 8.38 -18.46
CA GLY A 166 -5.76 9.63 -19.21
C GLY A 166 -7.03 10.47 -19.30
N GLY A 167 -7.31 10.98 -20.51
CA GLY A 167 -8.46 11.86 -20.75
C GLY A 167 -9.80 11.20 -20.43
N LYS A 168 -9.94 9.89 -20.64
CA LYS A 168 -11.17 9.14 -20.34
C LYS A 168 -11.42 9.09 -18.83
N ALA A 169 -10.39 8.80 -18.04
CA ALA A 169 -10.47 8.82 -16.57
C ALA A 169 -10.85 10.20 -16.04
N ARG A 170 -10.21 11.26 -16.57
CA ARG A 170 -10.49 12.64 -16.13
C ARG A 170 -11.94 13.05 -16.43
N LYS A 171 -12.42 12.74 -17.63
CA LYS A 171 -13.80 13.01 -18.03
C LYS A 171 -14.79 12.22 -17.15
N PHE A 172 -14.52 10.94 -16.90
CA PHE A 172 -15.38 10.11 -16.06
C PHE A 172 -15.48 10.63 -14.62
N LEU A 173 -14.36 11.01 -14.00
CA LEU A 173 -14.36 11.63 -12.66
C LEU A 173 -15.19 12.92 -12.60
N GLN A 174 -15.13 13.73 -13.67
CA GLN A 174 -15.87 14.98 -13.76
C GLN A 174 -17.37 14.74 -14.00
N ASP A 175 -17.72 13.89 -14.95
CA ASP A 175 -19.10 13.60 -15.35
C ASP A 175 -19.88 12.95 -14.18
N MET A 176 -19.22 12.07 -13.41
CA MET A 176 -19.81 11.42 -12.23
C MET A 176 -19.74 12.26 -10.95
N GLY A 177 -19.04 13.39 -10.96
CA GLY A 177 -18.83 14.24 -9.79
C GLY A 177 -17.89 13.67 -8.73
N TYR A 178 -17.17 12.59 -9.03
CA TYR A 178 -16.25 11.91 -8.11
C TYR A 178 -15.01 12.73 -7.78
N ASN A 179 -14.68 13.74 -8.58
CA ASN A 179 -13.63 14.73 -8.26
C ASN A 179 -13.90 15.54 -6.98
N ARG A 180 -15.12 15.45 -6.42
CA ARG A 180 -15.50 16.09 -5.16
C ARG A 180 -15.21 15.24 -3.93
N ILE A 181 -15.03 13.93 -4.10
CA ILE A 181 -14.67 12.99 -3.03
C ILE A 181 -13.38 13.45 -2.38
N GLU A 182 -13.36 13.53 -1.05
CA GLU A 182 -12.17 13.86 -0.27
C GLU A 182 -12.03 12.85 0.86
N ILE A 183 -10.98 12.05 0.83
CA ILE A 183 -10.72 11.06 1.89
C ILE A 183 -10.13 11.75 3.14
N SER A 184 -10.27 11.10 4.29
CA SER A 184 -9.64 11.58 5.53
C SER A 184 -8.11 11.45 5.49
N LEU A 185 -7.41 12.12 6.40
CA LEU A 185 -5.97 11.94 6.60
C LEU A 185 -5.63 10.49 6.99
N GLU A 186 -6.45 9.90 7.86
CA GLU A 186 -6.30 8.51 8.29
C GLU A 186 -6.46 7.55 7.11
N SER A 187 -7.47 7.77 6.26
CA SER A 187 -7.68 6.96 5.07
C SER A 187 -6.51 7.04 4.10
N GLN A 188 -5.94 8.23 3.91
CA GLN A 188 -4.75 8.37 3.07
C GLN A 188 -3.55 7.60 3.65
N TYR A 189 -3.34 7.69 4.96
CA TYR A 189 -2.28 6.96 5.65
C TYR A 189 -2.47 5.44 5.51
N ARG A 190 -3.68 4.93 5.75
CA ARG A 190 -4.00 3.50 5.61
C ARG A 190 -3.84 3.00 4.17
N LEU A 191 -4.29 3.78 3.16
CA LEU A 191 -4.04 3.45 1.75
C LEU A 191 -2.56 3.36 1.42
N HIS A 192 -1.73 4.25 1.99
CA HIS A 192 -0.28 4.16 1.82
C HIS A 192 0.30 2.89 2.46
N GLN A 193 -0.17 2.48 3.63
CA GLN A 193 0.27 1.23 4.26
C GLN A 193 -0.05 0.01 3.39
N ILE A 194 -1.24 -0.03 2.79
CA ILE A 194 -1.66 -1.08 1.83
C ILE A 194 -0.71 -1.07 0.62
N LEU A 195 -0.54 0.09 -0.02
CA LEU A 195 0.32 0.27 -1.20
C LEU A 195 1.77 -0.14 -0.91
N TYR A 196 2.32 0.30 0.22
CA TYR A 196 3.69 -0.01 0.60
C TYR A 196 3.89 -1.52 0.84
N SER A 197 2.92 -2.17 1.51
CA SER A 197 2.97 -3.62 1.74
C SER A 197 3.02 -4.39 0.42
N GLU A 198 2.17 -4.00 -0.54
CA GLU A 198 2.13 -4.57 -1.88
C GLU A 198 3.48 -4.41 -2.61
N LEU A 199 3.99 -3.18 -2.70
CA LEU A 199 5.25 -2.87 -3.38
C LEU A 199 6.45 -3.57 -2.72
N SER A 200 6.50 -3.56 -1.39
CA SER A 200 7.52 -4.28 -0.62
C SER A 200 7.48 -5.77 -0.91
N GLY A 201 6.29 -6.38 -1.03
CA GLY A 201 6.11 -7.77 -1.42
C GLY A 201 6.68 -8.05 -2.81
N PHE A 202 6.39 -7.20 -3.80
CA PHE A 202 6.96 -7.32 -5.15
C PHE A 202 8.49 -7.24 -5.16
N VAL A 203 9.08 -6.26 -4.48
CA VAL A 203 10.53 -6.13 -4.40
C VAL A 203 11.16 -7.35 -3.71
N LYS A 204 10.59 -7.80 -2.60
CA LYS A 204 11.04 -9.00 -1.88
C LYS A 204 11.02 -10.23 -2.77
N ARG A 205 9.98 -10.42 -3.58
CA ARG A 205 9.89 -11.50 -4.58
C ARG A 205 10.98 -11.38 -5.64
N ILE A 206 11.23 -10.18 -6.17
CA ILE A 206 12.32 -9.94 -7.13
C ILE A 206 13.67 -10.31 -6.52
N CYS A 207 13.96 -9.87 -5.29
CA CYS A 207 15.22 -10.15 -4.59
C CYS A 207 15.43 -11.65 -4.32
N ARG A 208 14.34 -12.43 -4.18
CA ARG A 208 14.37 -13.87 -3.90
C ARG A 208 14.42 -14.75 -5.15
N ARG A 209 14.28 -14.18 -6.35
CA ARG A 209 14.38 -14.96 -7.59
C ARG A 209 15.76 -15.62 -7.67
N VAL A 210 15.79 -16.89 -8.07
CA VAL A 210 17.03 -17.69 -8.15
C VAL A 210 18.06 -16.98 -9.03
N ASP A 211 17.68 -16.53 -10.22
CA ASP A 211 18.59 -15.83 -11.15
C ASP A 211 19.14 -14.51 -10.59
N VAL A 212 18.36 -13.81 -9.75
CA VAL A 212 18.80 -12.57 -9.11
C VAL A 212 19.73 -12.87 -7.93
N ALA A 213 19.39 -13.86 -7.10
CA ALA A 213 20.19 -14.27 -5.96
C ALA A 213 21.53 -14.89 -6.39
N ASP A 214 21.55 -15.68 -7.45
CA ASP A 214 22.77 -16.27 -8.01
C ASP A 214 23.69 -15.20 -8.61
N LYS A 215 23.11 -14.18 -9.28
CA LYS A 215 23.89 -13.11 -9.93
C LYS A 215 24.49 -12.12 -8.93
N TYR A 216 23.75 -11.74 -7.89
CA TYR A 216 24.13 -10.61 -7.01
C TYR A 216 24.36 -11.01 -5.55
N GLY A 217 23.90 -12.19 -5.14
CA GLY A 217 23.86 -12.64 -3.75
C GLY A 217 22.46 -12.57 -3.12
N THR A 218 22.32 -13.24 -1.97
CA THR A 218 21.05 -13.29 -1.24
C THR A 218 20.86 -12.04 -0.38
N VAL A 219 19.68 -11.42 -0.48
CA VAL A 219 19.31 -10.25 0.34
C VAL A 219 18.64 -10.71 1.63
N ASN A 220 19.19 -10.31 2.79
CA ASN A 220 18.52 -10.48 4.09
C ASN A 220 17.52 -9.34 4.32
N TRP A 221 16.32 -9.48 3.75
CA TRP A 221 15.27 -8.45 3.82
C TRP A 221 14.87 -8.08 5.25
N GLY A 222 14.91 -9.04 6.19
CA GLY A 222 14.51 -8.79 7.58
C GLY A 222 15.42 -7.77 8.26
N GLU A 223 16.73 -7.96 8.11
CA GLU A 223 17.78 -7.15 8.74
C GLU A 223 18.10 -5.85 7.98
N LEU A 224 17.65 -5.75 6.73
CA LEU A 224 17.92 -4.58 5.91
C LEU A 224 17.33 -3.29 6.54
N PRO A 225 18.13 -2.22 6.73
CA PRO A 225 17.63 -0.98 7.32
C PRO A 225 16.48 -0.37 6.50
N GLN A 226 15.55 0.31 7.19
CA GLN A 226 14.31 0.82 6.56
C GLN A 226 14.58 1.78 5.40
N LYS A 227 15.66 2.58 5.45
CA LYS A 227 16.07 3.46 4.34
C LYS A 227 16.32 2.72 3.03
N PHE A 228 16.92 1.54 3.08
CA PHE A 228 17.16 0.74 1.88
C PHE A 228 15.84 0.23 1.31
N LYS A 229 14.96 -0.28 2.18
CA LYS A 229 13.62 -0.76 1.82
C LYS A 229 12.83 0.35 1.13
N ASP A 230 12.85 1.56 1.68
CA ASP A 230 12.15 2.72 1.13
C ASP A 230 12.71 3.14 -0.23
N ILE A 231 14.04 3.18 -0.40
CA ILE A 231 14.66 3.50 -1.70
C ILE A 231 14.29 2.47 -2.76
N VAL A 232 14.40 1.18 -2.47
CA VAL A 232 14.13 0.15 -3.47
C VAL A 232 12.63 0.03 -3.79
N VAL A 233 11.76 0.25 -2.80
CA VAL A 233 10.31 0.32 -3.01
C VAL A 233 9.96 1.54 -3.86
N ASP A 234 10.56 2.70 -3.61
CA ASP A 234 10.35 3.90 -4.43
C ASP A 234 10.84 3.72 -5.87
N LEU A 235 12.02 3.12 -6.05
CA LEU A 235 12.53 2.76 -7.37
C LEU A 235 11.55 1.82 -8.10
N HIS A 236 10.97 0.84 -7.40
CA HIS A 236 9.99 -0.04 -7.99
C HIS A 236 8.69 0.69 -8.36
N TYR A 237 8.18 1.53 -7.45
CA TYR A 237 6.99 2.34 -7.67
C TYR A 237 7.11 3.27 -8.88
N CYS A 238 8.27 3.92 -9.04
CA CYS A 238 8.53 4.82 -10.16
C CYS A 238 8.81 4.08 -11.48
N GLY A 239 8.93 2.75 -11.46
CA GLY A 239 9.32 1.95 -12.63
C GLY A 239 10.83 1.92 -12.90
N ASP A 240 11.63 2.49 -11.99
CA ASP A 240 13.09 2.62 -12.10
C ASP A 240 13.84 1.35 -11.64
N TYR A 241 13.17 0.39 -10.99
CA TYR A 241 13.78 -0.88 -10.54
C TYR A 241 13.74 -1.96 -11.64
N THR A 242 14.43 -1.69 -12.74
CA THR A 242 14.54 -2.54 -13.93
C THR A 242 15.71 -3.52 -13.82
N SER A 243 15.87 -4.42 -14.80
CA SER A 243 17.04 -5.31 -14.86
C SER A 243 18.36 -4.53 -14.92
N ALA A 244 18.39 -3.41 -15.65
CA ALA A 244 19.59 -2.60 -15.82
C ALA A 244 19.98 -1.82 -14.55
N THR A 245 19.00 -1.33 -13.79
CA THR A 245 19.28 -0.63 -12.53
C THR A 245 19.57 -1.59 -11.38
N ARG A 246 18.99 -2.80 -11.41
CA ARG A 246 19.34 -3.87 -10.47
C ARG A 246 20.82 -4.24 -10.50
N GLU A 247 21.50 -4.10 -11.64
CA GLU A 247 22.95 -4.36 -11.72
C GLU A 247 23.78 -3.49 -10.76
N ARG A 248 23.28 -2.30 -10.43
CA ARG A 248 23.93 -1.40 -9.46
C ARG A 248 23.27 -1.45 -8.09
N VAL A 249 21.94 -1.53 -8.04
CA VAL A 249 21.18 -1.44 -6.79
C VAL A 249 21.22 -2.76 -6.01
N GLN A 250 21.08 -3.92 -6.66
CA GLN A 250 20.98 -5.21 -5.97
C GLN A 250 22.21 -5.53 -5.11
N PRO A 251 23.46 -5.31 -5.58
CA PRO A 251 24.65 -5.53 -4.75
C PRO A 251 24.64 -4.73 -3.44
N THR A 252 24.08 -3.52 -3.44
CA THR A 252 23.99 -2.68 -2.23
C THR A 252 23.01 -3.25 -1.20
N LEU A 253 21.96 -3.94 -1.65
CA LEU A 253 21.00 -4.61 -0.75
C LEU A 253 21.63 -5.86 -0.11
N VAL A 254 22.55 -6.51 -0.81
CA VAL A 254 23.31 -7.66 -0.31
C VAL A 254 24.41 -7.22 0.66
N SER A 255 25.14 -6.14 0.32
CA SER A 255 26.18 -5.61 1.20
C SER A 255 25.61 -5.00 2.48
N GLY A 256 24.41 -4.40 2.40
CA GLY A 256 23.75 -3.74 3.53
C GLY A 256 24.46 -2.49 4.03
N LYS A 257 25.49 -2.01 3.30
CA LYS A 257 26.29 -0.83 3.67
C LYS A 257 25.68 0.43 3.07
N LEU A 258 25.41 1.42 3.92
CA LEU A 258 24.69 2.62 3.52
C LEU A 258 25.49 3.43 2.49
N GLU A 259 26.82 3.41 2.61
CA GLU A 259 27.75 4.09 1.74
C GLU A 259 27.68 3.57 0.30
N ASP A 260 27.51 2.25 0.12
CA ASP A 260 27.37 1.63 -1.20
C ASP A 260 26.08 2.10 -1.88
N LEU A 261 24.96 2.13 -1.13
CA LEU A 261 23.68 2.61 -1.63
C LEU A 261 23.74 4.11 -1.95
N GLN A 262 24.34 4.92 -1.07
CA GLN A 262 24.54 6.35 -1.28
C GLN A 262 25.35 6.63 -2.54
N HIS A 263 26.44 5.90 -2.75
CA HIS A 263 27.27 6.04 -3.94
C HIS A 263 26.46 5.72 -5.22
N VAL A 264 25.68 4.64 -5.22
CA VAL A 264 24.84 4.27 -6.37
C VAL A 264 23.73 5.29 -6.62
N ILE A 265 23.02 5.73 -5.59
CA ILE A 265 21.88 6.65 -5.73
C ILE A 265 22.31 8.08 -6.06
N SER A 266 23.53 8.48 -5.68
CA SER A 266 24.06 9.83 -5.94
C SER A 266 24.68 10.01 -7.33
N ASP A 267 24.73 8.96 -8.16
CA ASP A 267 25.27 9.04 -9.52
C ASP A 267 24.30 9.79 -10.46
N GLN A 268 24.51 11.10 -10.55
CA GLN A 268 23.66 12.00 -11.33
C GLN A 268 23.60 11.62 -12.81
N TYR A 269 24.73 11.30 -13.44
CA TYR A 269 24.75 10.95 -14.85
C TYR A 269 23.94 9.68 -15.12
N TYR A 270 24.09 8.68 -14.26
CA TYR A 270 23.35 7.43 -14.41
C TYR A 270 21.85 7.64 -14.27
N TRP A 271 21.39 8.37 -13.26
CA TRP A 271 19.95 8.51 -13.01
C TRP A 271 19.30 9.51 -13.96
N LEU A 272 19.89 10.69 -14.15
CA LEU A 272 19.27 11.75 -14.96
C LEU A 272 19.45 11.50 -16.46
N GLU A 273 20.67 11.22 -16.91
CA GLU A 273 20.97 11.15 -18.35
C GLU A 273 20.72 9.75 -18.91
N LEU A 274 21.21 8.71 -18.23
CA LEU A 274 21.13 7.34 -18.77
C LEU A 274 19.79 6.65 -18.49
N ARG A 275 19.16 6.95 -17.34
CA ARG A 275 17.88 6.34 -16.94
C ARG A 275 16.69 7.28 -17.07
N ASN A 276 16.92 8.55 -17.40
CA ASN A 276 15.88 9.55 -17.59
C ASN A 276 14.94 9.69 -16.37
N VAL A 277 15.51 9.53 -15.16
CA VAL A 277 14.79 9.77 -13.91
C VAL A 277 14.54 11.27 -13.77
N PRO A 278 13.31 11.69 -13.42
CA PRO A 278 13.02 13.11 -13.18
C PRO A 278 13.97 13.74 -12.15
N PRO A 279 14.53 14.93 -12.40
CA PRO A 279 15.47 15.59 -11.48
C PRO A 279 14.96 15.71 -10.04
N GLU A 280 13.69 16.06 -9.86
CA GLU A 280 13.04 16.14 -8.54
C GLU A 280 13.06 14.79 -7.80
N ARG A 281 12.81 13.68 -8.51
CA ARG A 281 12.81 12.34 -7.91
C ARG A 281 14.22 11.91 -7.53
N PHE A 282 15.22 12.20 -8.37
CA PHE A 282 16.63 11.97 -8.06
C PHE A 282 17.05 12.72 -6.79
N GLU A 283 16.77 14.02 -6.73
CA GLU A 283 17.10 14.86 -5.58
C GLU A 283 16.43 14.39 -4.29
N THR A 284 15.15 14.00 -4.37
CA THR A 284 14.40 13.46 -3.23
C THR A 284 15.07 12.19 -2.67
N ARG A 285 15.44 11.23 -3.53
CA ARG A 285 16.13 9.99 -3.11
C ARG A 285 17.49 10.29 -2.49
N ARG A 286 18.25 11.22 -3.08
CA ARG A 286 19.56 11.65 -2.57
C ARG A 286 19.44 12.28 -1.19
N HIS A 287 18.54 13.25 -1.03
CA HIS A 287 18.30 13.90 0.27
C HIS A 287 17.80 12.93 1.33
N PHE A 288 16.90 12.01 0.98
CA PHE A 288 16.40 10.99 1.90
C PHE A 288 17.53 10.11 2.49
N LEU A 289 18.52 9.75 1.66
CA LEU A 289 19.67 8.98 2.13
C LEU A 289 20.65 9.79 2.99
N LEU A 290 20.81 11.09 2.70
CA LEU A 290 21.68 12.00 3.44
C LEU A 290 21.06 12.51 4.75
N ALA A 291 19.73 12.56 4.85
CA ALA A 291 19.05 13.03 6.04
C ALA A 291 19.37 12.14 7.25
N ASN A 292 20.02 12.67 8.28
CA ASN A 292 20.22 11.92 9.52
C ASN A 292 18.87 11.65 10.20
N ALA A 293 18.74 10.52 10.90
CA ALA A 293 17.51 10.18 11.66
C ALA A 293 17.07 11.28 12.65
N ALA A 294 17.97 12.21 13.02
CA ALA A 294 17.69 13.36 13.87
C ALA A 294 16.95 14.53 13.16
N ASN A 295 17.09 14.67 11.83
CA ASN A 295 16.50 15.80 11.07
C ASN A 295 15.07 15.53 10.58
N GLN A 296 14.54 14.32 10.79
CA GLN A 296 13.17 13.96 10.42
C GLN A 296 12.11 14.46 11.44
N ARG A 297 12.54 15.15 12.51
CA ARG A 297 11.66 15.68 13.57
C ARG A 297 11.44 17.19 13.50
N GLN A 298 11.94 17.87 12.48
CA GLN A 298 11.75 19.32 12.31
C GLN A 298 11.06 19.57 10.97
N THR A 299 9.74 19.67 11.01
CA THR A 299 8.98 20.41 10.00
C THR A 299 9.49 21.85 9.93
N PRO A 300 9.58 22.47 8.75
CA PRO A 300 9.86 23.89 8.65
C PRO A 300 8.65 24.65 9.18
N GLU A 301 8.85 25.39 10.28
CA GLU A 301 7.94 26.45 10.69
C GLU A 301 7.81 27.45 9.53
N THR A 302 6.56 27.70 9.15
CA THR A 302 6.15 28.71 8.18
C THR A 302 6.64 30.09 8.59
N ALA A 303 7.35 30.76 7.67
CA ALA A 303 7.38 32.22 7.58
C ALA A 303 6.24 32.69 6.66
#